data_AF-A0A1Y1CFF3-F1
#
_entry.id   AF-A0A1Y1CFF3-F1
#
_cell.length_a   1.000
_cell.length_b   1.000
_cell.length_c   1.000
_cell.angle_alpha   90.00
_cell.angle_beta   90.00
_cell.angle_gamma   90.00
#
_symmetry.space_group_name_H-M   'P 1'
#
loop_
_entity.id
_entity.type
_entity.pdbx_description
1 polymer ?
#
loop_
_entity_poly.entity_id
_entity_poly.type
_entity_poly.pdbx_seq_one_letter_code
_entity_poly.pdbx_strand_id
1 'polypeptide(L)'
;MLGVHGIASIKKVQAGTRVYQDLNQQSKNVTNIAMGIGAIAVLFVGYKLVSGVGDAFKFATGQQWSEERKAEESRDKAVLQQHLDKEAETSTLTGDEAQNLATSFYNAFLNTQPEWSSNLWDEGTDENSIYEALKVLKNRADWLQVSIKYGMPRRRSLASELNYELSAGEMGKARAILAKINVKI
;
A
#
# COMPACT_ATOMS: atom_id res chain seq x y z
N MET A 1 -21.75 -11.44 36.47
CA MET A 1 -22.50 -10.31 35.89
C MET A 1 -21.54 -9.47 35.05
N LEU A 2 -21.66 -9.53 33.72
CA LEU A 2 -20.89 -8.75 32.77
C LEU A 2 -21.87 -7.96 31.90
N GLY A 3 -21.60 -6.68 31.66
CA GLY A 3 -22.15 -5.99 30.50
C GLY A 3 -22.36 -4.50 30.66
N VAL A 4 -21.36 -3.67 30.37
CA VAL A 4 -21.58 -2.28 29.87
C VAL A 4 -20.36 -1.76 29.07
N HIS A 5 -19.77 -2.47 28.11
CA HIS A 5 -18.70 -1.89 27.24
C HIS A 5 -18.96 -1.99 25.72
N GLY A 6 -20.17 -2.37 25.29
CA GLY A 6 -20.50 -2.53 23.85
C GLY A 6 -21.05 -1.30 23.11
N ILE A 7 -21.36 -0.19 23.79
CA ILE A 7 -22.19 0.89 23.18
C ILE A 7 -21.36 2.11 22.71
N ALA A 8 -20.13 2.30 23.21
CA ALA A 8 -19.32 3.47 22.86
C ALA A 8 -18.67 3.37 21.47
N SER A 9 -18.39 2.16 20.98
CA SER A 9 -17.71 1.91 19.70
C SER A 9 -18.63 2.06 18.48
N ILE A 10 -19.93 1.81 18.63
CA ILE A 10 -20.90 1.91 17.52
C ILE A 10 -21.20 3.38 17.17
N LYS A 11 -21.15 4.30 18.14
CA LYS A 11 -21.39 5.74 17.91
C LYS A 11 -20.28 6.43 17.09
N LYS A 12 -19.03 5.96 17.15
CA LYS A 12 -17.92 6.58 16.37
C LYS A 12 -17.96 6.20 14.89
N VAL A 13 -18.46 5.01 14.55
CA VAL A 13 -18.58 4.56 13.15
C VAL A 13 -19.66 5.33 12.40
N GLN A 14 -20.77 5.69 13.06
CA GLN A 14 -21.82 6.52 12.45
C GLN A 14 -21.40 7.99 12.23
N ALA A 15 -20.38 8.49 12.92
CA ALA A 15 -19.86 9.84 12.71
C ALA A 15 -19.01 9.97 11.42
N GLY A 16 -18.28 8.91 11.05
CA GLY A 16 -17.47 8.91 9.83
C GLY A 16 -18.31 8.85 8.54
N THR A 17 -19.46 8.19 8.58
CA THR A 17 -20.33 8.01 7.39
C THR A 17 -21.11 9.27 7.05
N ARG A 18 -21.44 10.13 8.03
CA ARG A 18 -22.14 11.41 7.78
C ARG A 18 -21.24 12.48 7.17
N VAL A 19 -19.95 12.48 7.48
CA VAL A 19 -18.98 13.45 6.93
C VAL A 19 -18.78 13.29 5.42
N TYR A 20 -19.02 12.08 4.88
CA TYR A 20 -18.95 11.83 3.44
C TYR A 20 -20.20 12.27 2.66
N GLN A 21 -21.36 12.34 3.31
CA GLN A 21 -22.63 12.66 2.64
C GLN A 21 -22.89 14.18 2.54
N ASP A 22 -22.21 15.00 3.34
CA ASP A 22 -22.40 16.46 3.41
C ASP A 22 -21.34 17.30 2.65
N LEU A 23 -20.45 16.67 1.88
CA LEU A 23 -19.45 17.42 1.09
C LEU A 23 -20.08 17.98 -0.20
N ASN A 24 -20.43 19.27 -0.10
CA ASN A 24 -20.92 20.15 -1.17
C ASN A 24 -20.04 20.08 -2.44
N GLN A 25 -20.70 20.17 -3.60
CA GLN A 25 -20.20 19.91 -4.95
C GLN A 25 -18.97 20.74 -5.38
N GLN A 26 -18.63 21.80 -4.65
CA GLN A 26 -17.59 22.76 -5.02
C GLN A 26 -16.18 22.43 -4.49
N SER A 27 -16.03 21.42 -3.62
CA SER A 27 -14.72 20.90 -3.16
C SER A 27 -14.15 19.78 -4.05
N LYS A 28 -14.92 19.32 -5.06
CA LYS A 28 -14.60 18.15 -5.89
C LYS A 28 -13.45 18.34 -6.89
N ASN A 29 -12.94 19.56 -7.06
CA ASN A 29 -11.89 19.84 -8.05
C ASN A 29 -10.47 20.03 -7.47
N VAL A 30 -10.29 20.04 -6.14
CA VAL A 30 -8.96 20.16 -5.51
C VAL A 30 -8.57 18.91 -4.70
N THR A 31 -9.44 17.89 -4.67
CA THR A 31 -9.26 16.66 -3.87
C THR A 31 -9.34 15.40 -4.73
N ASN A 32 -8.75 15.37 -5.93
CA ASN A 32 -8.81 14.19 -6.83
C ASN A 32 -7.57 13.29 -6.84
N ILE A 33 -6.54 13.55 -6.02
CA ILE A 33 -5.34 12.67 -5.97
C ILE A 33 -5.04 12.20 -4.53
N ALA A 34 -5.46 12.94 -3.50
CA ALA A 34 -5.21 12.56 -2.10
C ALA A 34 -6.00 11.31 -1.64
N MET A 35 -7.12 10.98 -2.29
CA MET A 35 -7.95 9.82 -1.90
C MET A 35 -7.53 8.50 -2.53
N GLY A 36 -6.77 8.50 -3.63
CA GLY A 36 -6.34 7.26 -4.29
C GLY A 36 -5.33 6.46 -3.47
N ILE A 37 -4.48 7.13 -2.69
CA ILE A 37 -3.43 6.49 -1.89
C ILE A 37 -3.86 6.36 -0.42
N GLY A 38 -4.61 7.32 0.12
CA GLY A 38 -5.06 7.31 1.52
C GLY A 38 -6.20 6.32 1.84
N ALA A 39 -7.06 5.99 0.88
CA ALA A 39 -8.20 5.09 1.12
C ALA A 39 -7.80 3.61 1.29
N ILE A 40 -6.63 3.21 0.78
CA ILE A 40 -6.13 1.83 0.85
C ILE A 40 -5.73 1.46 2.30
N ALA A 41 -5.35 2.44 3.12
CA ALA A 41 -4.90 2.19 4.50
C ALA A 41 -6.03 1.78 5.48
N VAL A 42 -7.30 2.04 5.17
CA VAL A 42 -8.41 1.90 6.14
C VAL A 42 -9.05 0.50 6.15
N LEU A 43 -8.86 -0.31 5.09
CA LEU A 43 -9.50 -1.63 5.00
C LEU A 43 -8.86 -2.72 5.88
N PHE A 44 -7.69 -2.47 6.48
CA PHE A 44 -6.87 -3.53 7.11
C PHE A 44 -7.16 -3.83 8.61
N VAL A 45 -8.02 -3.07 9.30
CA VAL A 45 -8.21 -3.22 10.76
C VAL A 45 -9.19 -4.37 11.13
N GLY A 46 -9.90 -4.97 10.16
CA GLY A 46 -10.97 -5.95 10.43
C GLY A 46 -10.55 -7.40 10.70
N TYR A 47 -9.28 -7.77 10.54
CA TYR A 47 -8.90 -9.19 10.37
C TYR A 47 -8.78 -10.04 11.66
N LYS A 48 -9.06 -9.50 12.85
CA LYS A 48 -8.72 -10.19 14.12
C LYS A 48 -9.82 -11.06 14.77
N LEU A 49 -10.85 -11.51 14.04
CA LEU A 49 -12.04 -12.11 14.68
C LEU A 49 -12.49 -13.53 14.27
N VAL A 50 -11.69 -14.36 13.58
CA VAL A 50 -12.12 -15.75 13.31
C VAL A 50 -10.98 -16.76 13.47
N SER A 51 -10.93 -17.43 14.63
CA SER A 51 -10.03 -18.55 14.91
C SER A 51 -10.77 -19.75 15.48
N GLY A 52 -11.62 -20.42 14.67
CA GLY A 52 -12.40 -21.55 15.16
C GLY A 52 -13.16 -22.45 14.18
N VAL A 53 -12.86 -22.48 12.87
CA VAL A 53 -13.48 -23.46 11.94
C VAL A 53 -12.42 -23.97 10.95
N GLY A 54 -12.06 -25.25 11.10
CA GLY A 54 -10.74 -25.82 10.79
C GLY A 54 -10.28 -25.82 9.33
N ASP A 55 -10.85 -26.64 8.45
CA ASP A 55 -10.12 -26.98 7.20
C ASP A 55 -10.95 -26.98 5.90
N ALA A 56 -12.26 -27.25 5.93
CA ALA A 56 -13.11 -27.14 4.73
C ALA A 56 -13.37 -25.68 4.32
N PHE A 57 -13.45 -24.78 5.31
CA PHE A 57 -13.61 -23.34 5.08
C PHE A 57 -12.34 -22.76 4.45
N LYS A 58 -11.13 -23.12 4.94
CA LYS A 58 -9.85 -22.65 4.39
C LYS A 58 -9.62 -23.03 2.92
N PHE A 59 -10.14 -24.18 2.46
CA PHE A 59 -10.01 -24.59 1.06
C PHE A 59 -10.93 -23.78 0.14
N ALA A 60 -12.21 -23.63 0.50
CA ALA A 60 -13.18 -22.84 -0.26
C ALA A 60 -12.88 -21.33 -0.21
N THR A 61 -12.55 -20.80 0.97
CA THR A 61 -12.15 -19.41 1.14
C THR A 61 -10.75 -19.14 0.62
N GLY A 62 -9.85 -20.12 0.57
CA GLY A 62 -8.49 -19.94 0.06
C GLY A 62 -8.47 -19.64 -1.45
N GLN A 63 -9.28 -20.35 -2.22
CA GLN A 63 -9.47 -20.06 -3.64
C GLN A 63 -10.18 -18.72 -3.85
N GLN A 64 -11.30 -18.49 -3.16
CA GLN A 64 -12.04 -17.23 -3.27
C GLN A 64 -11.18 -16.02 -2.85
N TRP A 65 -10.39 -16.16 -1.79
CA TRP A 65 -9.51 -15.10 -1.29
C TRP A 65 -8.32 -14.86 -2.24
N SER A 66 -7.80 -15.89 -2.90
CA SER A 66 -6.82 -15.74 -3.97
C SER A 66 -7.41 -15.02 -5.19
N GLU A 67 -8.65 -15.32 -5.56
CA GLU A 67 -9.35 -14.65 -6.68
C GLU A 67 -9.69 -13.19 -6.36
N GLU A 68 -10.22 -12.93 -5.15
CA GLU A 68 -10.48 -11.58 -4.66
C GLU A 68 -9.20 -10.74 -4.64
N ARG A 69 -8.07 -11.32 -4.18
CA ARG A 69 -6.75 -10.67 -4.23
C ARG A 69 -6.29 -10.35 -5.64
N LYS A 70 -6.40 -11.31 -6.56
CA LYS A 70 -6.01 -11.07 -7.97
C LYS A 70 -6.88 -10.00 -8.60
N ALA A 71 -8.16 -9.96 -8.26
CA ALA A 71 -9.09 -8.94 -8.73
C ALA A 71 -8.75 -7.56 -8.14
N GLU A 72 -8.44 -7.48 -6.85
CA GLU A 72 -7.98 -6.25 -6.18
C GLU A 72 -6.68 -5.73 -6.79
N GLU A 73 -5.66 -6.58 -6.91
CA GLU A 73 -4.38 -6.21 -7.53
C GLU A 73 -4.57 -5.76 -8.98
N SER A 74 -5.46 -6.41 -9.75
CA SER A 74 -5.77 -6.00 -11.12
C SER A 74 -6.47 -4.64 -11.18
N ARG A 75 -7.39 -4.34 -10.24
CA ARG A 75 -8.04 -3.03 -10.15
C ARG A 75 -7.02 -1.94 -9.83
N ASP A 76 -6.16 -2.17 -8.87
CA ASP A 76 -5.13 -1.22 -8.48
C ASP A 76 -4.13 -0.97 -9.61
N LYS A 77 -3.70 -2.04 -10.30
CA LYS A 77 -2.89 -1.91 -11.52
C LYS A 77 -3.60 -1.10 -12.60
N ALA A 78 -4.90 -1.31 -12.81
CA ALA A 78 -5.67 -0.55 -13.79
C ALA A 78 -5.77 0.94 -13.40
N VAL A 79 -5.98 1.26 -12.13
CA VAL A 79 -6.00 2.64 -11.63
C VAL A 79 -4.63 3.30 -11.83
N LEU A 80 -3.55 2.63 -11.44
CA LEU A 80 -2.19 3.12 -11.65
C LEU A 80 -1.86 3.31 -13.14
N GLN A 81 -2.30 2.40 -14.01
CA GLN A 81 -2.14 2.53 -15.46
C GLN A 81 -2.90 3.75 -16.00
N GLN A 82 -4.15 3.97 -15.57
CA GLN A 82 -4.90 5.17 -15.96
C GLN A 82 -4.23 6.47 -15.50
N HIS A 83 -3.54 6.45 -14.36
CA HIS A 83 -2.74 7.59 -13.93
C HIS A 83 -1.51 7.76 -14.81
N LEU A 84 -0.79 6.67 -15.11
CA LEU A 84 0.37 6.69 -15.99
C LEU A 84 0.02 7.23 -17.39
N ASP A 85 -1.11 6.80 -17.96
CA ASP A 85 -1.59 7.26 -19.27
C ASP A 85 -1.98 8.76 -19.29
N LYS A 86 -2.24 9.36 -18.12
CA LYS A 86 -2.59 10.77 -17.94
C LYS A 86 -1.40 11.64 -17.54
N GLU A 87 -0.24 11.05 -17.25
CA GLU A 87 0.96 11.83 -16.96
C GLU A 87 1.43 12.55 -18.24
N ALA A 88 1.79 13.82 -18.10
CA ALA A 88 2.34 14.59 -19.21
C ALA A 88 3.77 14.15 -19.57
N GLU A 89 4.49 13.63 -18.59
CA GLU A 89 5.85 13.12 -18.75
C GLU A 89 5.81 11.62 -19.02
N THR A 90 6.57 11.16 -20.02
CA THR A 90 6.79 9.74 -20.23
C THR A 90 7.75 9.20 -19.18
N SER A 91 7.55 7.94 -18.80
CA SER A 91 8.54 7.25 -17.98
C SER A 91 9.89 7.20 -18.69
N THR A 92 10.95 7.41 -17.92
CA THR A 92 12.34 7.26 -18.36
C THR A 92 12.82 5.82 -18.25
N LEU A 93 12.07 4.97 -17.53
CA LEU A 93 12.39 3.56 -17.34
C LEU A 93 11.77 2.69 -18.44
N THR A 94 12.57 1.77 -18.97
CA THR A 94 12.05 0.64 -19.76
C THR A 94 11.19 -0.28 -18.89
N GLY A 95 10.42 -1.16 -19.54
CA GLY A 95 9.60 -2.16 -18.84
C GLY A 95 10.40 -3.07 -17.90
N ASP A 96 11.63 -3.43 -18.30
CA ASP A 96 12.52 -4.30 -17.55
C ASP A 96 13.23 -3.56 -16.42
N GLU A 97 13.66 -2.31 -16.63
CA GLU A 97 14.24 -1.49 -15.56
C GLU A 97 13.22 -1.23 -14.45
N ALA A 98 11.97 -0.92 -14.80
CA ALA A 98 10.91 -0.76 -13.83
C ALA A 98 10.63 -2.07 -13.06
N GLN A 99 10.69 -3.22 -13.72
CA GLN A 99 10.54 -4.53 -13.08
C GLN A 99 11.70 -4.83 -12.12
N ASN A 100 12.94 -4.54 -12.52
CA ASN A 100 14.12 -4.74 -11.68
C ASN A 100 14.09 -3.84 -10.44
N LEU A 101 13.64 -2.59 -10.60
CA LEU A 101 13.49 -1.67 -9.48
C LEU A 101 12.38 -2.11 -8.52
N ALA A 102 11.25 -2.59 -9.04
CA ALA A 102 10.18 -3.19 -8.24
C ALA A 102 10.66 -4.42 -7.44
N THR A 103 11.42 -5.31 -8.07
CA THR A 103 12.05 -6.45 -7.40
C THR A 103 13.05 -6.00 -6.33
N SER A 104 13.80 -4.93 -6.59
CA SER A 104 14.74 -4.35 -5.62
C SER A 104 14.01 -3.81 -4.38
N PHE A 105 12.90 -3.11 -4.56
CA PHE A 105 12.03 -2.71 -3.44
C PHE A 105 11.52 -3.92 -2.67
N TYR A 106 10.99 -4.92 -3.37
CA TYR A 106 10.48 -6.13 -2.72
C TYR A 106 11.55 -6.82 -1.87
N ASN A 107 12.74 -6.99 -2.42
CA ASN A 107 13.86 -7.59 -1.70
C ASN A 107 14.30 -6.73 -0.50
N ALA A 108 14.33 -5.40 -0.64
CA ALA A 108 14.69 -4.50 0.45
C ALA A 108 13.70 -4.58 1.64
N PHE A 109 12.41 -4.76 1.36
CA PHE A 109 11.40 -5.02 2.40
C PHE A 109 11.43 -6.45 2.96
N LEU A 110 12.09 -7.39 2.28
CA LEU A 110 12.30 -8.76 2.77
C LEU A 110 13.62 -8.91 3.55
N ASN A 111 14.52 -7.91 3.49
CA ASN A 111 15.90 -8.08 3.91
C ASN A 111 16.10 -7.82 5.40
N THR A 112 15.85 -8.82 6.25
CA THR A 112 16.92 -9.72 6.72
C THR A 112 16.40 -10.73 7.75
N GLN A 113 16.35 -12.02 7.39
CA GLN A 113 16.63 -13.08 8.36
C GLN A 113 18.08 -13.50 8.18
N PRO A 114 18.97 -13.27 9.17
CA PRO A 114 20.23 -13.99 9.22
C PRO A 114 19.94 -15.50 9.31
N GLU A 115 20.69 -16.34 8.60
CA GLU A 115 20.56 -17.82 8.68
C GLU A 115 20.65 -18.39 10.11
N TRP A 116 21.15 -17.59 11.07
CA TRP A 116 21.28 -17.94 12.49
C TRP A 116 20.18 -17.36 13.40
N SER A 117 19.26 -16.54 12.89
CA SER A 117 18.17 -15.98 13.69
C SER A 117 17.04 -16.99 13.86
N SER A 118 16.85 -17.44 15.10
CA SER A 118 15.75 -18.34 15.51
C SER A 118 14.46 -17.59 15.87
N ASN A 119 14.47 -16.25 15.80
CA ASN A 119 13.32 -15.41 16.11
C ASN A 119 12.77 -14.81 14.82
N LEU A 120 11.56 -15.22 14.45
CA LEU A 120 10.75 -14.77 13.30
C LEU A 120 10.37 -13.28 13.31
N TRP A 121 10.90 -12.46 14.22
CA TRP A 121 10.35 -11.15 14.55
C TRP A 121 11.31 -9.97 14.38
N ASP A 122 12.59 -10.23 14.11
CA ASP A 122 13.56 -9.20 13.72
C ASP A 122 13.79 -9.29 12.21
N GLU A 123 12.74 -8.99 11.43
CA GLU A 123 12.87 -8.77 9.99
C GLU A 123 13.15 -7.28 9.79
N GLY A 124 14.38 -6.95 9.42
CA GLY A 124 14.75 -5.58 9.08
C GLY A 124 14.26 -5.18 7.70
N THR A 125 14.02 -3.88 7.50
CA THR A 125 13.91 -3.31 6.17
C THR A 125 15.26 -2.70 5.81
N ASP A 126 15.79 -3.00 4.61
CA ASP A 126 17.00 -2.36 4.11
C ASP A 126 16.67 -0.96 3.56
N GLU A 127 16.60 0.00 4.49
CA GLU A 127 16.25 1.39 4.25
C GLU A 127 17.20 2.06 3.23
N ASN A 128 18.49 1.69 3.26
CA ASN A 128 19.47 2.23 2.33
C ASN A 128 19.16 1.80 0.90
N SER A 129 18.89 0.51 0.69
CA SER A 129 18.47 -0.02 -0.61
C SER A 129 17.17 0.64 -1.11
N ILE A 130 16.22 0.93 -0.21
CA ILE A 130 15.01 1.70 -0.55
C ILE A 130 15.37 3.10 -1.04
N TYR A 131 16.26 3.81 -0.37
CA TYR A 131 16.62 5.17 -0.79
C TYR A 131 17.38 5.21 -2.10
N GLU A 132 18.31 4.28 -2.31
CA GLU A 132 19.00 4.18 -3.59
C GLU A 132 18.02 3.87 -4.72
N ALA A 133 17.06 2.96 -4.50
CA ALA A 133 16.01 2.68 -5.46
C ALA A 133 15.11 3.91 -5.74
N LEU A 134 14.73 4.67 -4.70
CA LEU A 134 13.93 5.89 -4.85
C LEU A 134 14.67 7.00 -5.62
N LYS A 135 16.00 7.11 -5.49
CA LYS A 135 16.82 8.09 -6.20
C LYS A 135 16.97 7.79 -7.71
N VAL A 136 16.74 6.55 -8.12
CA VAL A 136 16.76 6.18 -9.55
C VAL A 136 15.60 6.87 -10.28
N LEU A 137 14.45 6.98 -9.63
CA LEU A 137 13.24 7.61 -10.18
C LEU A 137 13.53 9.07 -10.56
N LYS A 138 13.23 9.43 -11.82
CA LYS A 138 13.43 10.78 -12.37
C LYS A 138 12.15 11.58 -12.39
N ASN A 139 11.02 10.92 -12.52
CA ASN A 139 9.73 11.59 -12.55
C ASN A 139 8.59 10.74 -11.97
N ARG A 140 7.39 11.33 -11.96
CA ARG A 140 6.17 10.69 -11.46
C ARG A 140 5.76 9.46 -12.28
N ALA A 141 6.02 9.46 -13.58
CA ALA A 141 5.70 8.33 -14.45
C ALA A 141 6.56 7.09 -14.12
N ASP A 142 7.84 7.28 -13.78
CA ASP A 142 8.71 6.19 -13.29
C ASP A 142 8.12 5.54 -12.03
N TRP A 143 7.69 6.37 -11.07
CA TRP A 143 7.07 5.89 -9.82
C TRP A 143 5.80 5.06 -10.09
N LEU A 144 4.93 5.54 -10.98
CA LEU A 144 3.70 4.83 -11.34
C LEU A 144 4.01 3.51 -12.04
N GLN A 145 4.94 3.50 -12.99
CA GLN A 145 5.34 2.28 -13.69
C GLN A 145 5.94 1.25 -12.73
N VAL A 146 6.83 1.68 -11.84
CA VAL A 146 7.42 0.80 -10.82
C VAL A 146 6.35 0.30 -9.84
N SER A 147 5.38 1.13 -9.46
CA SER A 147 4.27 0.72 -8.61
C SER A 147 3.38 -0.34 -9.28
N ILE A 148 3.14 -0.22 -10.60
CA ILE A 148 2.41 -1.23 -11.38
C ILE A 148 3.20 -2.55 -11.40
N LYS A 149 4.52 -2.50 -11.65
CA LYS A 149 5.38 -3.68 -11.67
C LYS A 149 5.53 -4.33 -10.31
N TYR A 150 5.56 -3.52 -9.25
CA TYR A 150 5.57 -3.98 -7.86
C TYR A 150 4.29 -4.77 -7.55
N GLY A 151 3.12 -4.24 -7.93
CA GLY A 151 1.85 -4.90 -7.64
C GLY A 151 1.59 -4.99 -6.13
N MET A 152 1.29 -6.19 -5.63
CA MET A 152 1.04 -6.43 -4.19
C MET A 152 1.52 -7.81 -3.71
N PRO A 153 2.81 -8.16 -3.85
CA PRO A 153 3.33 -9.47 -3.45
C PRO A 153 3.05 -9.76 -1.96
N ARG A 154 3.19 -8.75 -1.10
CA ARG A 154 2.95 -8.81 0.35
C ARG A 154 1.57 -8.26 0.76
N ARG A 155 0.60 -8.22 -0.16
CA ARG A 155 -0.79 -7.69 0.05
C ARG A 155 -0.88 -6.18 0.30
N ARG A 156 0.19 -5.44 0.00
CA ARG A 156 0.24 -3.99 0.14
C ARG A 156 0.85 -3.40 -1.11
N SER A 157 0.38 -2.22 -1.50
CA SER A 157 1.01 -1.43 -2.56
C SER A 157 2.37 -0.91 -2.11
N LEU A 158 3.24 -0.54 -3.06
CA LEU A 158 4.55 0.02 -2.76
C LEU A 158 4.51 1.22 -1.79
N ALA A 159 3.54 2.12 -1.97
CA ALA A 159 3.32 3.25 -1.07
C ALA A 159 2.95 2.81 0.37
N SER A 160 2.17 1.73 0.49
CA SER A 160 1.74 1.19 1.77
C SER A 160 2.88 0.44 2.46
N GLU A 161 3.74 -0.24 1.71
CA GLU A 161 4.96 -0.88 2.22
C GLU A 161 5.91 0.17 2.79
N LEU A 162 6.17 1.28 2.08
CA LEU A 162 6.99 2.36 2.62
C LEU A 162 6.43 2.92 3.94
N ASN A 163 5.12 3.13 4.03
CA ASN A 163 4.49 3.63 5.25
C ASN A 163 4.49 2.61 6.41
N TYR A 164 4.49 1.30 6.11
CA TYR A 164 4.44 0.25 7.13
C TYR A 164 5.84 -0.14 7.62
N GLU A 165 6.79 -0.20 6.69
CA GLU A 165 8.13 -0.77 6.91
C GLU A 165 9.16 0.28 7.33
N LEU A 166 8.99 1.55 6.92
CA LEU A 166 9.91 2.62 7.33
C LEU A 166 9.48 3.23 8.66
N SER A 167 10.46 3.49 9.52
CA SER A 167 10.23 4.29 10.73
C SER A 167 9.82 5.73 10.37
N ALA A 168 9.24 6.49 11.32
CA ALA A 168 8.76 7.84 11.04
C ALA A 168 9.85 8.80 10.49
N GLY A 169 11.09 8.68 10.98
CA GLY A 169 12.23 9.47 10.49
C GLY A 169 12.64 9.09 9.08
N GLU A 170 12.66 7.79 8.80
CA GLU A 170 13.04 7.21 7.51
C GLU A 170 11.97 7.49 6.43
N MET A 171 10.69 7.40 6.81
CA MET A 171 9.57 7.82 5.96
C MET A 171 9.66 9.32 5.59
N GLY A 172 10.15 10.16 6.50
CA GLY A 172 10.44 11.57 6.21
C GLY A 172 11.43 11.76 5.06
N LYS A 173 12.50 10.94 5.02
CA LYS A 173 13.48 10.94 3.93
C LYS A 173 12.87 10.42 2.62
N ALA A 174 12.11 9.32 2.68
CA ALA A 174 11.44 8.77 1.50
C ALA A 174 10.48 9.79 0.87
N ARG A 175 9.65 10.46 1.70
CA ARG A 175 8.78 11.57 1.27
C ARG A 175 9.55 12.72 0.65
N ALA A 176 10.69 13.10 1.23
CA ALA A 176 11.51 14.18 0.68
C ALA A 176 12.10 13.83 -0.70
N ILE A 177 12.45 12.56 -0.96
CA ILE A 177 12.90 12.11 -2.29
C ILE A 177 11.73 12.13 -3.27
N LEU A 178 10.60 11.50 -2.90
CA LEU A 178 9.41 11.41 -3.75
C LEU A 178 8.80 12.78 -4.08
N ALA A 179 8.86 13.74 -3.15
CA ALA A 179 8.39 15.10 -3.38
C ALA A 179 9.13 15.80 -4.53
N LYS A 180 10.42 15.48 -4.77
CA LYS A 180 11.20 16.05 -5.88
C LYS A 180 10.67 15.65 -7.26
N ILE A 181 9.97 14.52 -7.33
CA ILE A 181 9.33 14.01 -8.55
C ILE A 181 7.80 14.15 -8.49
N ASN A 182 7.28 15.07 -7.65
CA ASN A 182 5.86 15.35 -7.47
C ASN A 182 5.00 14.15 -7.01
N VAL A 183 5.60 13.18 -6.30
CA VAL A 183 4.89 12.06 -5.68
C VAL A 183 4.64 12.34 -4.20
N LYS A 184 3.41 12.07 -3.74
CA LYS A 184 2.99 12.23 -2.33
C LYS A 184 2.41 10.91 -1.83
N ILE A 185 2.86 10.46 -0.66
CA ILE A 185 2.46 9.21 0.01
C ILE A 185 2.34 9.38 1.53
#